data_AF-A0A970A1L3-F1
#
_entry.id   AF-A0A970A1L3-F1
#
_cell.length_a   1.000
_cell.length_b   1.000
_cell.length_c   1.000
_cell.angle_alpha   90.00
_cell.angle_beta   90.00
_cell.angle_gamma   90.00
#
_symmetry.space_group_name_H-M   'P 1'
#
loop_
_entity.id
_entity.type
_entity.pdbx_description
1 polymer ?
#
loop_
_entity_poly.entity_id
_entity_poly.type
_entity_poly.pdbx_seq_one_letter_code
_entity_poly.pdbx_strand_id
1 'polypeptide(L)' 'MTCEENRINTEILVSSPFENPPVPSWELCRILGNIIDNAISELCEKPDSRLLQIELKEDLEAFIIIRNT' A
#
# COMPACT_ATOMS: atom_id res chain seq x y z
N MET A 1 -8.74 7.77 -7.75
CA MET A 1 -7.78 7.21 -8.71
C MET A 1 -7.53 5.78 -8.26
N THR A 2 -7.75 4.79 -9.11
CA THR A 2 -7.49 3.38 -8.76
C THR A 2 -6.35 2.81 -9.59
N CYS A 3 -5.70 1.75 -9.10
CA CYS A 3 -4.70 1.02 -9.88
C CYS A 3 -5.29 0.49 -11.20
N GLU A 4 -6.53 0.00 -11.16
CA GLU A 4 -7.24 -0.55 -12.31
C GLU A 4 -7.47 0.49 -13.41
N GLU A 5 -7.94 1.69 -13.04
CA GLU A 5 -8.10 2.83 -13.97
C GLU A 5 -6.79 3.20 -14.67
N ASN A 6 -5.64 2.98 -14.02
CA ASN A 6 -4.32 3.35 -14.51
C ASN A 6 -3.53 2.19 -15.12
N ARG A 7 -4.16 1.01 -15.27
CA ARG A 7 -3.55 -0.23 -15.80
C ARG A 7 -2.29 -0.65 -15.02
N ILE A 8 -2.36 -0.52 -13.71
CA ILE A 8 -1.30 -0.92 -12.77
C ILE A 8 -1.67 -2.29 -12.20
N ASN A 9 -0.80 -3.28 -12.39
CA ASN A 9 -0.94 -4.57 -11.71
C ASN A 9 -0.70 -4.37 -10.22
N THR A 10 -1.56 -4.92 -9.38
CA THR A 10 -1.48 -4.74 -7.93
C THR A 10 -1.42 -6.10 -7.24
N GLU A 11 -0.47 -6.24 -6.33
CA GLU A 11 -0.32 -7.42 -5.47
C GLU A 11 -0.39 -6.96 -4.02
N ILE A 12 -1.26 -7.59 -3.23
CA ILE A 12 -1.44 -7.28 -1.81
C ILE A 12 -1.19 -8.54 -1.00
N LEU A 13 -0.25 -8.46 -0.05
CA LEU A 13 0.01 -9.51 0.92
C LEU A 13 -0.26 -8.97 2.32
N VAL A 14 -1.25 -9.54 3.01
CA VAL A 14 -1.57 -9.21 4.40
C VAL A 14 -1.23 -10.43 5.26
N SER A 15 -0.22 -10.28 6.13
CA SER A 15 0.34 -11.41 6.88
C SER A 15 -0.12 -11.49 8.34
N SER A 16 -0.95 -10.54 8.78
CA SER A 16 -1.42 -10.45 10.16
C SER A 16 -2.81 -9.79 10.22
N PRO A 17 -3.55 -9.90 11.35
CA PRO A 17 -4.95 -9.48 11.41
C PRO A 17 -5.18 -8.00 11.75
N PHE A 18 -4.19 -7.25 12.26
CA PHE A 18 -4.35 -5.82 12.59
C PHE A 18 -5.47 -5.53 13.61
N GLU A 19 -5.62 -6.39 14.63
CA GLU A 19 -6.74 -6.29 15.60
C GLU A 19 -6.62 -5.08 16.54
N ASN A 20 -5.40 -4.68 16.90
CA ASN A 20 -5.15 -3.60 17.87
C ASN A 20 -4.09 -2.61 17.35
N PRO A 21 -4.39 -1.85 16.28
CA PRO A 21 -3.44 -0.87 15.77
C PRO A 21 -3.19 0.24 16.81
N PRO A 22 -1.97 0.79 16.87
CA PRO A 22 -1.57 1.84 17.82
C PRO A 22 -2.26 3.19 17.55
N VAL A 23 -2.90 3.30 16.38
CA VAL A 23 -3.75 4.42 15.98
C VAL A 23 -5.14 3.89 15.62
N PRO A 24 -6.19 4.70 15.73
CA PRO A 24 -7.51 4.32 15.25
C PRO A 24 -7.48 3.81 13.81
N SER A 25 -8.27 2.79 13.48
CA SER A 25 -8.28 2.18 12.15
C SER A 25 -8.51 3.19 11.02
N TRP A 26 -9.34 4.22 11.25
CA TRP A 26 -9.57 5.28 10.27
C TRP A 26 -8.30 6.10 9.97
N GLU A 27 -7.45 6.31 10.96
CA GLU A 27 -6.20 7.07 10.82
C GLU A 27 -5.17 6.24 10.06
N LEU A 28 -5.07 4.94 10.38
CA LEU A 28 -4.27 3.99 9.61
C LEU A 28 -4.72 3.95 8.14
N CYS A 29 -6.03 3.84 7.87
CA CYS A 29 -6.57 3.85 6.51
C CYS A 29 -6.21 5.15 5.75
N ARG A 30 -6.24 6.31 6.42
CA ARG A 30 -5.84 7.58 5.80
C ARG A 30 -4.36 7.60 5.44
N ILE A 31 -3.50 7.11 6.33
CA ILE A 31 -2.05 7.01 6.08
C ILE A 31 -1.78 6.07 4.90
N LEU A 32 -2.38 4.88 4.91
CA LEU A 32 -2.26 3.92 3.83
C LEU A 32 -2.75 4.49 2.49
N GLY A 33 -3.91 5.16 2.47
CA GLY A 33 -4.43 5.82 1.28
C GLY A 33 -3.44 6.82 0.68
N ASN A 34 -2.88 7.70 1.50
CA ASN A 34 -1.88 8.67 1.05
C ASN A 34 -0.63 8.00 0.45
N ILE A 35 -0.14 6.91 1.05
CA ILE A 35 1.03 6.19 0.55
C ILE A 35 0.71 5.50 -0.78
N ILE A 36 -0.46 4.87 -0.89
CA ILE A 36 -0.92 4.19 -2.11
C ILE A 36 -1.12 5.21 -3.24
N ASP A 37 -1.75 6.36 -2.97
CA ASP A 37 -1.98 7.42 -3.97
C ASP A 37 -0.65 7.97 -4.53
N ASN A 38 0.34 8.19 -3.67
CA ASN A 38 1.68 8.59 -4.10
C ASN A 38 2.31 7.51 -4.98
N ALA A 39 2.11 6.23 -4.62
CA ALA A 39 2.67 5.13 -5.37
C ALA A 39 2.06 4.96 -6.76
N ILE A 40 0.74 5.11 -6.85
CA ILE A 40 0.00 5.12 -8.13
C ILE A 40 0.49 6.27 -9.00
N SER A 41 0.60 7.47 -8.43
CA SER A 41 1.04 8.68 -9.16
C SER A 41 2.40 8.48 -9.82
N GLU A 42 3.37 7.91 -9.10
CA GLU A 42 4.69 7.61 -9.66
C GLU A 42 4.66 6.53 -10.75
N LEU A 43 3.82 5.50 -10.59
CA LEU A 43 3.67 4.43 -11.59
C LEU A 43 3.00 4.91 -12.88
N CYS A 44 2.14 5.93 -12.80
CA CYS A 44 1.54 6.55 -13.99
C CYS A 44 2.58 7.19 -14.92
N GLU A 45 3.71 7.67 -14.37
CA GLU A 45 4.81 8.28 -15.13
C GLU A 45 5.74 7.24 -15.76
N LYS A 46 5.64 5.96 -15.38
CA LYS A 46 6.47 4.89 -15.96
C LYS A 46 5.93 4.42 -17.31
N PRO A 47 6.79 4.19 -18.33
CA PRO A 47 6.34 3.79 -19.66
C PRO A 47 5.70 2.39 -19.67
N ASP A 48 6.29 1.42 -18.97
CA ASP A 48 5.87 0.02 -18.96
C ASP A 48 6.12 -0.65 -17.59
N SER A 49 5.67 -1.90 -17.43
CA SER A 49 5.90 -2.75 -16.25
C SER A 49 5.47 -2.11 -14.92
N ARG A 50 4.19 -1.72 -14.85
CA ARG A 50 3.61 -1.05 -13.70
C ARG A 50 3.08 -2.08 -12.70
N LEU A 51 3.89 -2.41 -11.70
CA LEU A 51 3.52 -3.28 -10.58
C LEU A 51 3.53 -2.46 -9.29
N LEU A 52 2.43 -2.50 -8.55
CA LEU A 52 2.35 -2.02 -7.18
C LEU A 52 2.23 -3.22 -6.23
N GLN A 53 3.31 -3.53 -5.53
CA GLN A 53 3.30 -4.55 -4.49
C GLN A 53 3.15 -3.87 -3.11
N ILE A 54 2.14 -4.31 -2.35
CA ILE A 54 1.83 -3.84 -1.00
C ILE A 54 1.93 -5.02 -0.06
N GLU A 55 2.84 -4.94 0.90
CA GLU A 55 2.95 -5.89 2.00
C GLU A 55 2.54 -5.22 3.32
N LEU A 56 1.59 -5.82 4.01
CA LEU A 56 1.11 -5.42 5.33
C LEU A 56 1.47 -6.51 6.35
N LYS A 57 2.32 -6.13 7.31
CA LYS A 57 2.78 -6.99 8.42
C LYS A 57 2.71 -6.23 9.75
N GLU A 58 2.41 -6.96 10.82
CA GLU A 58 2.67 -6.57 12.20
C GLU A 58 4.01 -7.17 12.65
N ASP A 59 4.91 -6.33 13.17
CA ASP A 59 6.05 -6.75 13.99
C ASP A 59 5.80 -6.29 15.43
N LEU A 60 6.51 -6.88 16.41
CA LEU A 60 6.33 -6.66 17.85
C LEU A 60 6.47 -5.18 18.28
N GLU A 61 7.07 -4.32 17.43
CA GLU A 61 7.27 -2.89 17.70
C GLU A 61 6.83 -1.96 16.55
N ALA A 62 6.46 -2.47 15.36
CA ALA A 62 6.24 -1.61 14.19
C ALA A 62 5.36 -2.24 13.09
N PHE A 63 4.76 -1.36 12.27
CA PHE A 63 4.15 -1.73 10.99
C PHE A 63 5.15 -1.50 9.86
N ILE A 64 5.37 -2.52 9.04
CA ILE A 64 6.32 -2.45 7.92
C ILE A 64 5.51 -2.44 6.62
N ILE A 65 5.67 -1.37 5.82
CA ILE A 65 5.12 -1.26 4.47
C ILE A 65 6.29 -1.34 3.49
N ILE A 66 6.41 -2.46 2.76
CA ILE A 66 7.43 -2.64 1.72
C ILE A 66 6.80 -2.37 0.36
N ARG A 67 7.45 -1.51 -0.42
CA ARG A 67 7.07 -1.14 -1.78
C ARG A 67 8.21 -1.51 -2.73
N ASN A 68 7.92 -2.30 -3.75
CA ASN A 68 8.78 -2.48 -4.92
C ASN A 68 8.11 -1.80 -6.12
N THR A 69 8.88 -1.03 -6.89
CA THR A 69 8.43 -0.29 -8.07
C THR A 69 9.16 -0.71 -9.33
#